data_AF-A0A2P6AQ52-F1
#
_entry.id   AF-A0A2P6AQ52-F1
#
_cell.length_a   1.000
_cell.length_b   1.000
_cell.length_c   1.000
_cell.angle_alpha   90.00
_cell.angle_beta   90.00
_cell.angle_gamma   90.00
#
_symmetry.space_group_name_H-M   'P 1'
#
loop_
_entity.id
_entity.type
_entity.pdbx_description
1 polymer ?
#
loop_
_entity_poly.entity_id
_entity_poly.type
_entity_poly.pdbx_seq_one_letter_code
_entity_poly.pdbx_strand_id
1 'polypeptide(L)'
;VDSLFPWLPDGRGAAQTPLDGSDADNRLRQWLSGLEASHEYVLYAADNDHDPWSLRCLRQADRILILAEAGSAPDDVPVLEALQASGLKAPVELVLLRPDGDTSPHTLDWCRSTGARAHFFVHPWAPADIASLARQISGRGIGLVLGGGGARGFAHIGLIRALEQLQIPVDVVGGTSMGAFISALLACGFDSVEMEHIAHETFVARNYLNDYTMPKVSLIRGERFHARLQAIFGTRRIEELRRTYYCISTNLTTGLPMVHDRGNLASWVGTSMSVPGVAPPIAFEGDLLCDGGVVNNLPTDVMQNLERGVIIACNVSNDGDIRAPGAGIGEPDQA
;
A
#
# COMPACT_ATOMS: atom_id res chain seq x y z
N VAL A 1 -32.10 4.99 3.16
CA VAL A 1 -32.75 3.71 3.56
C VAL A 1 -34.25 3.92 3.76
N ASP A 2 -34.67 5.00 4.44
CA ASP A 2 -36.09 5.24 4.76
C ASP A 2 -37.02 5.54 3.55
N SER A 3 -36.47 6.02 2.43
CA SER A 3 -37.24 6.25 1.19
C SER A 3 -37.45 5.00 0.32
N LEU A 4 -36.81 3.88 0.67
CA LEU A 4 -36.83 2.62 -0.11
C LEU A 4 -37.60 1.49 0.58
N PHE A 5 -38.23 1.77 1.73
CA PHE A 5 -38.98 0.81 2.54
C PHE A 5 -40.49 1.07 2.48
N PRO A 6 -41.27 0.36 1.63
CA PRO A 6 -42.65 0.72 1.36
C PRO A 6 -43.71 0.20 2.37
N TRP A 7 -43.34 -0.56 3.42
CA TRP A 7 -44.33 -1.43 4.12
C TRP A 7 -44.32 -1.42 5.66
N LEU A 8 -43.60 -0.51 6.33
CA LEU A 8 -43.67 -0.40 7.80
C LEU A 8 -44.96 0.34 8.19
N PRO A 9 -45.95 -0.33 8.82
CA PRO A 9 -47.29 0.24 9.06
C PRO A 9 -47.32 1.38 10.09
N ASP A 10 -46.23 1.58 10.81
CA ASP A 10 -46.08 2.45 11.98
C ASP A 10 -45.18 3.67 11.71
N GLY A 11 -44.74 3.89 10.47
CA GLY A 11 -44.01 5.09 10.05
C GLY A 11 -42.58 5.21 10.60
N ARG A 12 -42.10 4.20 11.34
CA ARG A 12 -40.69 4.08 11.74
C ARG A 12 -39.88 3.68 10.50
N GLY A 13 -38.82 4.41 10.23
CA GLY A 13 -37.89 4.08 9.15
C GLY A 13 -37.25 2.71 9.38
N ALA A 14 -36.78 2.05 8.33
CA ALA A 14 -36.13 0.74 8.47
C ALA A 14 -34.88 0.78 9.36
N ALA A 15 -34.22 1.94 9.44
CA ALA A 15 -33.11 2.17 10.36
C ALA A 15 -33.51 2.05 11.84
N GLN A 16 -34.78 2.28 12.20
CA GLN A 16 -35.26 2.25 13.58
C GLN A 16 -35.76 0.85 14.01
N THR A 17 -35.69 -0.14 13.12
CA THR A 17 -36.19 -1.50 13.40
C THR A 17 -35.23 -2.23 14.36
N PRO A 18 -35.69 -2.63 15.58
CA PRO A 18 -34.85 -3.30 16.56
C PRO A 18 -34.26 -4.64 16.06
N LEU A 19 -33.15 -5.07 16.67
CA LEU A 19 -32.55 -6.40 16.45
C LEU A 19 -33.06 -7.39 17.51
N ASP A 20 -34.36 -7.64 17.52
CA ASP A 20 -35.04 -8.44 18.55
C ASP A 20 -35.66 -9.74 18.02
N GLY A 21 -35.51 -10.04 16.73
CA GLY A 21 -36.11 -11.22 16.10
C GLY A 21 -37.63 -11.12 15.90
N SER A 22 -38.22 -9.94 16.08
CA SER A 22 -39.63 -9.67 15.77
C SER A 22 -39.94 -9.90 14.28
N ASP A 23 -41.23 -9.96 13.94
CA ASP A 23 -41.67 -10.06 12.55
C ASP A 23 -41.17 -8.90 11.67
N ALA A 24 -41.01 -7.71 12.26
CA ALA A 24 -40.45 -6.54 11.58
C ALA A 24 -38.95 -6.73 11.31
N ASP A 25 -38.18 -7.19 12.30
CA ASP A 25 -36.77 -7.53 12.15
C ASP A 25 -36.56 -8.62 11.08
N ASN A 26 -37.34 -9.70 11.12
CA ASN A 26 -37.25 -10.79 10.15
C ASN A 26 -37.58 -10.33 8.73
N ARG A 27 -38.59 -9.47 8.55
CA ARG A 27 -38.93 -8.90 7.23
C ARG A 27 -37.82 -7.99 6.70
N LEU A 28 -37.24 -7.14 7.56
CA LEU A 28 -36.10 -6.30 7.20
C LEU A 28 -34.91 -7.16 6.75
N ARG A 29 -34.56 -8.20 7.50
CA ARG A 29 -33.48 -9.14 7.14
C ARG A 29 -33.73 -9.84 5.81
N GLN A 30 -34.95 -10.31 5.55
CA GLN A 30 -35.31 -10.95 4.28
C GLN A 30 -35.19 -9.98 3.11
N TRP A 31 -35.60 -8.72 3.29
CA TRP A 31 -35.47 -7.70 2.26
C TRP A 31 -34.01 -7.37 1.95
N LEU A 32 -33.17 -7.18 2.99
CA LEU A 32 -31.73 -6.94 2.83
C LEU A 32 -31.06 -8.13 2.12
N SER A 33 -31.38 -9.35 2.50
CA SER A 33 -30.89 -10.57 1.83
C SER A 33 -31.34 -10.65 0.37
N GLY A 34 -32.56 -10.20 0.05
CA GLY A 34 -33.03 -10.08 -1.33
C GLY A 34 -32.25 -9.06 -2.16
N LEU A 35 -31.84 -7.93 -1.56
CA LEU A 35 -30.96 -6.96 -2.22
C LEU A 35 -29.57 -7.55 -2.47
N GLU A 36 -28.99 -8.20 -1.47
CA GLU A 36 -27.68 -8.88 -1.56
C GLU A 36 -27.68 -9.99 -2.63
N ALA A 37 -28.80 -10.70 -2.81
CA ALA A 37 -28.93 -11.73 -3.84
C ALA A 37 -29.07 -11.16 -5.27
N SER A 38 -29.51 -9.90 -5.41
CA SER A 38 -29.82 -9.28 -6.71
C SER A 38 -28.78 -8.26 -7.17
N HIS A 39 -27.89 -7.81 -6.28
CA HIS A 39 -26.86 -6.81 -6.57
C HIS A 39 -25.48 -7.37 -6.24
N GLU A 40 -24.49 -7.04 -7.07
CA GLU A 40 -23.09 -7.44 -6.82
C GLU A 40 -22.53 -6.77 -5.55
N TYR A 41 -22.97 -5.54 -5.27
CA TYR A 41 -22.57 -4.78 -4.09
C TYR A 41 -23.79 -4.13 -3.44
N VAL A 42 -23.88 -4.20 -2.11
CA VAL A 42 -24.85 -3.48 -1.29
C VAL A 42 -24.08 -2.67 -0.26
N LEU A 43 -24.30 -1.36 -0.25
CA LEU A 43 -23.63 -0.44 0.66
C LEU A 43 -24.56 -0.08 1.83
N TYR A 44 -24.13 -0.42 3.04
CA TYR A 44 -24.76 0.03 4.27
C TYR A 44 -24.09 1.31 4.75
N ALA A 45 -24.86 2.38 4.90
CA ALA A 45 -24.40 3.64 5.48
C ALA A 45 -24.94 3.73 6.91
N ALA A 46 -24.04 3.83 7.89
CA ALA A 46 -24.35 3.92 9.31
C ALA A 46 -23.60 5.10 9.92
N ASP A 47 -24.17 5.67 10.98
CA ASP A 47 -23.51 6.71 11.78
C ASP A 47 -22.61 6.08 12.85
N ASN A 48 -21.79 6.90 13.51
CA ASN A 48 -20.93 6.47 14.61
C ASN A 48 -21.72 6.38 15.94
N ASP A 49 -22.69 5.47 16.01
CA ASP A 49 -23.55 5.28 17.19
C ASP A 49 -23.82 3.78 17.48
N HIS A 50 -24.47 3.51 18.61
CA HIS A 50 -24.93 2.19 19.05
C HIS A 50 -26.38 1.90 18.67
N ASP A 51 -26.92 2.64 17.70
CA ASP A 51 -28.30 2.47 17.27
C ASP A 51 -28.53 1.09 16.59
N PRO A 52 -29.78 0.61 16.52
CA PRO A 52 -30.09 -0.67 15.89
C PRO A 52 -29.59 -0.80 14.44
N TRP A 53 -29.64 0.25 13.64
CA TRP A 53 -29.15 0.20 12.27
C TRP A 53 -27.64 0.03 12.21
N SER A 54 -26.89 0.79 13.01
CA SER A 54 -25.43 0.68 13.09
C SER A 54 -24.99 -0.73 13.50
N LEU A 55 -25.60 -1.30 14.55
CA LEU A 55 -25.34 -2.68 14.97
C LEU A 55 -25.71 -3.72 13.90
N ARG A 56 -26.79 -3.47 13.15
CA ARG A 56 -27.19 -4.34 12.03
C ARG A 56 -26.18 -4.31 10.89
N CYS A 57 -25.74 -3.11 10.50
CA CYS A 57 -24.71 -2.93 9.47
C CYS A 57 -23.45 -3.70 9.84
N LEU A 58 -22.96 -3.54 11.08
CA LEU A 58 -21.77 -4.24 11.55
C LEU A 58 -21.91 -5.77 11.53
N ARG A 59 -23.09 -6.31 11.88
CA ARG A 59 -23.34 -7.76 11.91
C ARG A 59 -23.49 -8.39 10.53
N GLN A 60 -23.99 -7.64 9.56
CA GLN A 60 -24.30 -8.14 8.23
C GLN A 60 -23.18 -7.90 7.22
N ALA A 61 -22.38 -6.86 7.42
CA ALA A 61 -21.27 -6.52 6.54
C ALA A 61 -20.23 -7.64 6.46
N ASP A 62 -19.84 -7.98 5.23
CA ASP A 62 -18.69 -8.81 4.90
C ASP A 62 -17.39 -7.99 4.82
N ARG A 63 -17.49 -6.66 4.75
CA ARG A 63 -16.39 -5.70 4.82
C ARG A 63 -16.86 -4.39 5.45
N ILE A 64 -16.01 -3.80 6.29
CA ILE A 64 -16.35 -2.57 7.03
C ILE A 64 -15.40 -1.45 6.60
N LEU A 65 -15.97 -0.34 6.12
CA LEU A 65 -15.23 0.89 5.82
C LEU A 65 -15.48 1.91 6.92
N ILE A 66 -14.43 2.30 7.63
CA ILE A 66 -14.50 3.38 8.62
C ILE A 66 -14.06 4.67 7.94
N LEU A 67 -14.95 5.66 7.91
CA LEU A 67 -14.66 6.98 7.36
C LEU A 67 -14.26 7.92 8.49
N ALA A 68 -13.16 8.64 8.32
CA ALA A 68 -12.68 9.64 9.28
C ALA A 68 -12.01 10.81 8.57
N GLU A 69 -11.94 11.97 9.21
CA GLU A 69 -11.15 13.10 8.72
C GLU A 69 -9.67 12.86 8.99
N ALA A 70 -8.80 13.10 8.01
CA ALA A 70 -7.38 12.78 8.15
C ALA A 70 -6.63 13.64 9.18
N GLY A 71 -7.14 14.86 9.44
CA GLY A 71 -6.59 15.79 10.42
C GLY A 71 -7.06 15.55 11.85
N SER A 72 -8.07 14.70 12.09
CA SER A 72 -8.56 14.42 13.44
C SER A 72 -7.88 13.20 14.06
N ALA A 73 -7.69 13.23 15.37
CA ALA A 73 -7.27 12.05 16.13
C ALA A 73 -8.47 11.08 16.29
N PRO A 74 -8.22 9.77 16.50
CA PRO A 74 -9.26 8.77 16.76
C PRO A 74 -9.82 8.89 18.19
N ASP A 75 -10.33 10.07 18.54
CA ASP A 75 -11.00 10.33 19.81
C ASP A 75 -12.50 10.00 19.68
N ASP A 76 -13.06 9.31 20.69
CA ASP A 76 -14.49 9.02 20.80
C ASP A 76 -15.10 8.34 19.55
N VAL A 77 -14.71 7.09 19.32
CA VAL A 77 -15.22 6.26 18.21
C VAL A 77 -16.10 5.10 18.76
N PRO A 78 -17.32 5.38 19.27
CA PRO A 78 -18.26 4.38 19.81
C PRO A 78 -18.40 3.11 18.98
N VAL A 79 -18.43 3.24 17.65
CA VAL A 79 -18.57 2.08 16.76
C VAL A 79 -17.41 1.07 16.90
N LEU A 80 -16.23 1.50 17.37
CA LEU A 80 -15.10 0.60 17.66
C LEU A 80 -15.35 -0.28 18.87
N GLU A 81 -15.99 0.25 19.92
CA GLU A 81 -16.38 -0.55 21.08
C GLU A 81 -17.40 -1.61 20.67
N ALA A 82 -18.39 -1.22 19.85
CA ALA A 82 -19.36 -2.14 19.29
C ALA A 82 -18.70 -3.22 18.41
N LEU A 83 -17.74 -2.85 17.57
CA LEU A 83 -16.95 -3.76 16.73
C LEU A 83 -16.18 -4.80 17.57
N GLN A 84 -15.48 -4.34 18.60
CA GLN A 84 -14.71 -5.20 19.50
C GLN A 84 -15.61 -6.13 20.31
N ALA A 85 -16.72 -5.61 20.85
CA ALA A 85 -17.67 -6.38 21.63
C ALA A 85 -18.42 -7.44 20.80
N SER A 86 -18.64 -7.17 19.51
CA SER A 86 -19.42 -8.05 18.63
C SER A 86 -18.66 -9.29 18.15
N GLY A 87 -17.34 -9.38 18.38
CA GLY A 87 -16.51 -10.51 17.94
C GLY A 87 -16.55 -10.72 16.42
N LEU A 88 -16.77 -9.65 15.67
CA LEU A 88 -16.96 -9.69 14.22
C LEU A 88 -15.68 -10.10 13.50
N LYS A 89 -15.85 -10.77 12.35
CA LYS A 89 -14.75 -11.29 11.52
C LYS A 89 -14.50 -10.50 10.24
N ALA A 90 -15.37 -9.54 9.92
CA ALA A 90 -15.26 -8.77 8.69
C ALA A 90 -13.98 -7.91 8.70
N PRO A 91 -13.18 -7.88 7.62
CA PRO A 91 -12.04 -7.00 7.53
C PRO A 91 -12.46 -5.53 7.61
N VAL A 92 -11.74 -4.78 8.45
CA VAL A 92 -11.88 -3.33 8.59
C VAL A 92 -10.88 -2.63 7.69
N GLU A 93 -11.34 -1.64 6.94
CA GLU A 93 -10.50 -0.75 6.14
C GLU A 93 -10.82 0.70 6.52
N LEU A 94 -9.78 1.53 6.54
CA LEU A 94 -9.88 2.92 6.94
C LEU A 94 -9.90 3.83 5.70
N VAL A 95 -10.85 4.74 5.63
CA VAL A 95 -10.95 5.76 4.58
C VAL A 95 -10.78 7.13 5.24
N LEU A 96 -9.61 7.72 5.05
CA LEU A 96 -9.28 9.05 5.55
C LEU A 96 -9.65 10.10 4.51
N LEU A 97 -10.61 10.94 4.85
CA LEU A 97 -11.00 12.11 4.07
C LEU A 97 -9.89 13.16 4.19
N ARG A 98 -9.17 13.37 3.09
CA ARG A 98 -7.94 14.17 3.09
C ARG A 98 -7.98 15.32 2.07
N PRO A 99 -8.08 16.57 2.53
CA PRO A 99 -7.86 17.75 1.70
C PRO A 99 -6.45 17.80 1.12
N ASP A 100 -6.26 18.52 0.01
CA ASP A 100 -4.93 18.72 -0.56
C ASP A 100 -4.03 19.52 0.41
N GLY A 101 -2.81 19.02 0.63
CA GLY A 101 -1.82 19.64 1.52
C GLY A 101 -1.92 19.22 2.99
N ASP A 102 -2.91 18.43 3.39
CA ASP A 102 -3.01 17.86 4.73
C ASP A 102 -1.95 16.76 4.94
N THR A 103 -1.20 16.84 6.04
CA THR A 103 -0.11 15.92 6.38
C THR A 103 -0.61 14.60 7.00
N SER A 104 -1.84 14.56 7.49
CA SER A 104 -2.52 13.40 8.08
C SER A 104 -1.72 12.74 9.21
N PRO A 105 -1.38 13.52 10.26
CA PRO A 105 -0.43 13.10 11.29
C PRO A 105 -0.93 11.90 12.12
N HIS A 106 -2.24 11.66 12.13
CA HIS A 106 -2.89 10.61 12.93
C HIS A 106 -3.15 9.31 12.15
N THR A 107 -2.58 9.15 10.96
CA THR A 107 -2.85 7.98 10.10
C THR A 107 -2.57 6.65 10.81
N LEU A 108 -1.41 6.51 11.48
CA LEU A 108 -1.09 5.30 12.23
C LEU A 108 -1.89 5.15 13.52
N ASP A 109 -2.34 6.24 14.13
CA ASP A 109 -3.21 6.21 15.30
C ASP A 109 -4.56 5.60 14.92
N TRP A 110 -5.17 6.11 13.84
CA TRP A 110 -6.40 5.55 13.29
C TRP A 110 -6.25 4.08 12.90
N CYS A 111 -5.18 3.70 12.20
CA CYS A 111 -4.96 2.30 11.83
C CYS A 111 -4.88 1.38 13.06
N ARG A 112 -4.24 1.83 14.14
CA ARG A 112 -4.13 1.07 15.40
C ARG A 112 -5.47 0.98 16.12
N SER A 113 -6.18 2.10 16.27
CA SER A 113 -7.47 2.14 16.97
C SER A 113 -8.52 1.27 16.27
N THR A 114 -8.56 1.33 14.94
CA THR A 114 -9.54 0.59 14.13
C THR A 114 -9.18 -0.87 13.87
N GLY A 115 -7.90 -1.24 14.05
CA GLY A 115 -7.38 -2.53 13.59
C GLY A 115 -7.47 -2.69 12.07
N ALA A 116 -7.50 -1.58 11.32
CA ALA A 116 -7.66 -1.60 9.87
C ALA A 116 -6.50 -2.32 9.20
N ARG A 117 -6.82 -3.24 8.27
CA ARG A 117 -5.81 -3.95 7.47
C ARG A 117 -5.18 -3.08 6.38
N ALA A 118 -5.85 -1.98 6.02
CA ALA A 118 -5.38 -1.00 5.04
C ALA A 118 -6.07 0.33 5.27
N HIS A 119 -5.43 1.41 4.80
CA HIS A 119 -6.00 2.74 4.77
C HIS A 119 -5.94 3.35 3.37
N PHE A 120 -6.88 4.26 3.11
CA PHE A 120 -7.01 4.99 1.86
C PHE A 120 -7.16 6.47 2.14
N PHE A 121 -6.60 7.30 1.28
CA PHE A 121 -6.88 8.73 1.28
C PHE A 121 -7.84 9.08 0.16
N VAL A 122 -8.93 9.74 0.51
CA VAL A 122 -9.94 10.18 -0.46
C VAL A 122 -10.19 11.66 -0.28
N HIS A 123 -10.06 12.44 -1.36
CA HIS A 123 -10.63 13.77 -1.38
C HIS A 123 -12.12 13.65 -1.77
N PRO A 124 -13.08 14.12 -0.95
CA PRO A 124 -14.52 13.90 -1.17
C PRO A 124 -15.02 14.36 -2.55
N TRP A 125 -14.34 15.32 -3.15
CA TRP A 125 -14.70 15.91 -4.44
C TRP A 125 -13.81 15.46 -5.60
N ALA A 126 -12.93 14.47 -5.40
CA ALA A 126 -12.06 13.92 -6.45
C ALA A 126 -12.62 12.58 -6.95
N PRO A 127 -13.29 12.53 -8.12
CA PRO A 127 -13.86 11.30 -8.64
C PRO A 127 -12.82 10.20 -8.86
N ALA A 128 -11.58 10.57 -9.16
CA ALA A 128 -10.47 9.64 -9.35
C ALA A 128 -10.15 8.84 -8.07
N ASP A 129 -10.24 9.48 -6.91
CA ASP A 129 -9.97 8.85 -5.61
C ASP A 129 -11.06 7.87 -5.25
N ILE A 130 -12.31 8.30 -5.41
CA ILE A 130 -13.49 7.47 -5.19
C ILE A 130 -13.45 6.26 -6.13
N ALA A 131 -13.09 6.46 -7.40
CA ALA A 131 -12.95 5.38 -8.36
C ALA A 131 -11.80 4.42 -7.99
N SER A 132 -10.68 4.93 -7.48
CA SER A 132 -9.56 4.10 -6.99
C SER A 132 -9.97 3.27 -5.78
N LEU A 133 -10.60 3.89 -4.78
CA LEU A 133 -11.15 3.20 -3.62
C LEU A 133 -12.12 2.11 -4.08
N ALA A 134 -13.11 2.45 -4.91
CA ALA A 134 -14.11 1.51 -5.41
C ALA A 134 -13.48 0.31 -6.12
N ARG A 135 -12.49 0.53 -6.99
CA ARG A 135 -11.74 -0.56 -7.63
C ARG A 135 -11.03 -1.43 -6.59
N GLN A 136 -10.30 -0.83 -5.65
CA GLN A 136 -9.51 -1.57 -4.66
C GLN A 136 -10.36 -2.38 -3.67
N ILE A 137 -11.52 -1.86 -3.25
CA ILE A 137 -12.41 -2.58 -2.32
C ILE A 137 -13.19 -3.70 -3.02
N SER A 138 -13.45 -3.55 -4.33
CA SER A 138 -14.14 -4.54 -5.15
C SER A 138 -13.21 -5.60 -5.76
N GLY A 139 -11.91 -5.57 -5.46
CA GLY A 139 -10.92 -6.50 -6.03
C GLY A 139 -10.64 -6.26 -7.52
N ARG A 140 -10.92 -5.05 -8.01
CA ARG A 140 -10.72 -4.60 -9.40
C ARG A 140 -9.65 -3.51 -9.50
N GLY A 141 -8.88 -3.30 -8.44
CA GLY A 141 -7.73 -2.40 -8.42
C GLY A 141 -6.61 -2.88 -9.33
N ILE A 142 -5.76 -1.95 -9.73
CA ILE A 142 -4.59 -2.23 -10.57
C ILE A 142 -3.33 -1.99 -9.74
N GLY A 143 -2.64 -3.08 -9.40
CA GLY A 143 -1.34 -3.07 -8.76
C GLY A 143 -0.21 -3.06 -9.78
N LEU A 144 0.79 -2.20 -9.59
CA LEU A 144 2.01 -2.17 -10.40
C LEU A 144 3.21 -2.60 -9.57
N VAL A 145 3.91 -3.65 -10.00
CA VAL A 145 5.09 -4.19 -9.34
C VAL A 145 6.31 -4.04 -10.24
N LEU A 146 7.34 -3.36 -9.74
CA LEU A 146 8.55 -3.05 -10.51
C LEU A 146 9.76 -3.78 -9.93
N GLY A 147 10.40 -4.63 -10.74
CA GLY A 147 11.54 -5.42 -10.30
C GLY A 147 12.87 -4.65 -10.26
N GLY A 148 13.87 -5.25 -9.61
CA GLY A 148 15.24 -4.74 -9.60
C GLY A 148 15.98 -5.01 -10.92
N GLY A 149 17.02 -4.21 -11.20
CA GLY A 149 17.83 -4.36 -12.42
C GLY A 149 18.83 -3.24 -12.74
N GLY A 150 19.18 -2.39 -11.77
CA GLY A 150 20.12 -1.28 -11.96
C GLY A 150 19.70 -0.35 -13.11
N ALA A 151 20.62 -0.08 -14.04
CA ALA A 151 20.37 0.80 -15.19
C ALA A 151 19.20 0.34 -16.08
N ARG A 152 18.90 -0.97 -16.15
CA ARG A 152 17.74 -1.46 -16.92
C ARG A 152 16.40 -1.04 -16.32
N GLY A 153 16.37 -0.66 -15.04
CA GLY A 153 15.18 -0.15 -14.37
C GLY A 153 14.64 1.16 -14.94
N PHE A 154 15.39 1.85 -15.81
CA PHE A 154 14.86 2.98 -16.59
C PHE A 154 13.72 2.54 -17.53
N ALA A 155 13.64 1.27 -17.93
CA ALA A 155 12.53 0.74 -18.71
C ALA A 155 11.18 0.83 -17.97
N HIS A 156 11.18 0.83 -16.63
CA HIS A 156 9.96 1.01 -15.82
C HIS A 156 9.27 2.34 -16.11
N ILE A 157 10.04 3.39 -16.40
CA ILE A 157 9.50 4.72 -16.75
C ILE A 157 8.77 4.64 -18.09
N GLY A 158 9.30 3.87 -19.05
CA GLY A 158 8.63 3.60 -20.32
C GLY A 158 7.31 2.84 -20.16
N LEU A 159 7.26 1.86 -19.26
CA LEU A 159 6.01 1.19 -18.91
C LEU A 159 5.00 2.16 -18.30
N ILE A 160 5.40 2.95 -17.30
CA ILE A 160 4.52 3.94 -16.65
C ILE A 160 3.99 4.94 -17.68
N ARG A 161 4.85 5.43 -18.59
CA ARG A 161 4.45 6.30 -19.70
C ARG A 161 3.39 5.66 -20.59
N ALA A 162 3.53 4.37 -20.91
CA ALA A 162 2.53 3.65 -21.69
C ALA A 162 1.20 3.52 -20.93
N LEU A 163 1.23 3.23 -19.63
CA LEU A 163 0.03 3.18 -18.79
C LEU A 163 -0.67 4.55 -18.73
N GLU A 164 0.09 5.64 -18.56
CA GLU A 164 -0.42 7.02 -18.60
C GLU A 164 -1.10 7.34 -19.94
N GLN A 165 -0.45 7.02 -21.07
CA GLN A 165 -0.99 7.25 -22.42
C GLN A 165 -2.26 6.45 -22.70
N LEU A 166 -2.35 5.23 -22.17
CA LEU A 166 -3.52 4.37 -22.27
C LEU A 166 -4.59 4.68 -21.21
N GLN A 167 -4.34 5.65 -20.32
CA GLN A 167 -5.21 6.02 -19.21
C GLN A 167 -5.55 4.83 -18.30
N ILE A 168 -4.61 3.90 -18.15
CA ILE A 168 -4.73 2.75 -17.25
C ILE A 168 -4.33 3.25 -15.85
N PRO A 169 -5.25 3.29 -14.87
CA PRO A 169 -4.93 3.76 -13.53
C PRO A 169 -3.98 2.78 -12.82
N VAL A 170 -3.18 3.31 -11.90
CA VAL A 170 -2.36 2.52 -10.98
C VAL A 170 -2.77 2.89 -9.55
N ASP A 171 -3.36 1.93 -8.86
CA ASP A 171 -3.97 2.13 -7.54
C ASP A 171 -3.00 1.80 -6.40
N VAL A 172 -2.16 0.78 -6.60
CA VAL A 172 -1.15 0.32 -5.64
C VAL A 172 0.16 0.11 -6.37
N VAL A 173 1.27 0.47 -5.73
CA VAL A 173 2.61 0.31 -6.32
C VAL A 173 3.54 -0.41 -5.36
N GLY A 174 4.46 -1.19 -5.90
CA GLY A 174 5.55 -1.74 -5.12
C GLY A 174 6.77 -2.07 -5.96
N GLY A 175 7.91 -2.28 -5.32
CA GLY A 175 9.10 -2.68 -6.06
C GLY A 175 10.34 -2.95 -5.23
N THR A 176 11.39 -3.31 -5.97
CA THR A 176 12.70 -3.71 -5.44
C THR A 176 13.80 -2.90 -6.09
N SER A 177 14.78 -2.43 -5.32
CA SER A 177 15.96 -1.73 -5.86
C SER A 177 15.56 -0.55 -6.74
N MET A 178 16.04 -0.46 -7.98
CA MET A 178 15.60 0.58 -8.93
C MET A 178 14.07 0.59 -9.11
N GLY A 179 13.40 -0.56 -9.05
CA GLY A 179 11.95 -0.64 -9.06
C GLY A 179 11.30 0.02 -7.84
N ALA A 180 11.91 -0.09 -6.64
CA ALA A 180 11.46 0.60 -5.42
C ALA A 180 11.57 2.12 -5.56
N PHE A 181 12.64 2.61 -6.19
CA PHE A 181 12.84 4.04 -6.45
C PHE A 181 11.81 4.60 -7.44
N ILE A 182 11.61 3.94 -8.58
CA ILE A 182 10.65 4.39 -9.60
C ILE A 182 9.20 4.29 -9.08
N SER A 183 8.84 3.20 -8.39
CA SER A 183 7.51 3.08 -7.78
C SER A 183 7.29 4.11 -6.66
N ALA A 184 8.33 4.52 -5.92
CA ALA A 184 8.22 5.58 -4.91
C ALA A 184 7.94 6.95 -5.56
N LEU A 185 8.59 7.26 -6.69
CA LEU A 185 8.29 8.47 -7.46
C LEU A 185 6.82 8.47 -7.91
N LEU A 186 6.34 7.35 -8.46
CA LEU A 186 4.93 7.21 -8.84
C LEU A 186 4.00 7.35 -7.63
N ALA A 187 4.35 6.77 -6.48
CA ALA A 187 3.57 6.91 -5.25
C ALA A 187 3.48 8.38 -4.78
N CYS A 188 4.57 9.14 -4.93
CA CYS A 188 4.63 10.57 -4.65
C CYS A 188 3.91 11.45 -5.69
N GLY A 189 3.49 10.89 -6.83
CA GLY A 189 2.71 11.59 -7.85
C GLY A 189 3.52 12.31 -8.92
N PHE A 190 4.81 12.00 -9.05
CA PHE A 190 5.58 12.42 -10.22
C PHE A 190 5.03 11.74 -11.48
N ASP A 191 5.05 12.43 -12.61
CA ASP A 191 4.69 11.86 -13.92
C ASP A 191 5.90 11.21 -14.61
N SER A 192 5.66 10.47 -15.71
CA SER A 192 6.76 9.79 -16.42
C SER A 192 7.82 10.72 -17.02
N VAL A 193 7.56 12.01 -17.20
CA VAL A 193 8.54 13.00 -17.69
C VAL A 193 9.43 13.47 -16.54
N GLU A 194 8.82 13.81 -15.41
CA GLU A 194 9.52 14.17 -14.17
C GLU A 194 10.39 13.00 -13.67
N MET A 195 9.86 11.77 -13.71
CA MET A 195 10.61 10.56 -13.35
C MET A 195 11.84 10.38 -14.24
N GLU A 196 11.72 10.56 -15.55
CA GLU A 196 12.85 10.46 -16.48
C GLU A 196 13.93 11.48 -16.13
N HIS A 197 13.53 12.73 -15.88
CA HIS A 197 14.45 13.79 -15.49
C HIS A 197 15.18 13.48 -14.17
N ILE A 198 14.42 13.10 -13.14
CA ILE A 198 14.95 12.78 -11.80
C ILE A 198 15.90 11.57 -11.88
N ALA A 199 15.51 10.52 -12.60
CA ALA A 199 16.32 9.32 -12.77
C ALA A 199 17.62 9.62 -13.53
N HIS A 200 17.53 10.35 -14.65
CA HIS A 200 18.70 10.76 -15.43
C HIS A 200 19.65 11.65 -14.62
N GLU A 201 19.12 12.65 -13.90
CA GLU A 201 19.93 13.52 -13.05
C GLU A 201 20.66 12.71 -11.95
N THR A 202 19.95 11.76 -11.33
CA THR A 202 20.44 11.01 -10.17
C THR A 202 21.50 9.97 -10.55
N PHE A 203 21.26 9.18 -11.60
CA PHE A 203 22.11 8.03 -11.92
C PHE A 203 23.05 8.24 -13.12
N VAL A 204 22.76 9.20 -14.00
CA VAL A 204 23.56 9.44 -15.21
C VAL A 204 24.38 10.72 -15.08
N ALA A 205 23.72 11.87 -14.92
CA ALA A 205 24.39 13.17 -14.99
C ALA A 205 25.30 13.43 -13.79
N ARG A 206 24.82 13.19 -12.57
CA ARG A 206 25.59 13.42 -11.33
C ARG A 206 26.22 12.13 -10.78
N ASN A 207 25.71 10.98 -11.21
CA ASN A 207 26.10 9.64 -10.79
C ASN A 207 26.41 9.55 -9.28
N TYR A 208 25.37 9.75 -8.46
CA TYR A 208 25.49 9.77 -6.99
C TYR A 208 25.94 8.44 -6.37
N LEU A 209 26.07 7.39 -7.17
CA LEU A 209 26.60 6.08 -6.79
C LEU A 209 28.14 6.01 -6.85
N ASN A 210 28.86 7.05 -7.27
CA ASN A 210 30.34 7.03 -7.43
C ASN A 210 31.14 7.54 -6.20
N ASP A 211 30.66 7.36 -4.97
CA ASP A 211 31.32 7.87 -3.75
C ASP A 211 32.26 6.84 -3.10
N TYR A 212 33.43 6.63 -3.71
CA TYR A 212 34.36 5.54 -3.39
C TYR A 212 34.99 5.60 -1.98
N THR A 213 35.09 4.44 -1.31
CA THR A 213 35.83 4.25 -0.03
C THR A 213 36.83 3.10 -0.06
N MET A 214 37.88 3.18 0.78
CA MET A 214 38.90 2.12 0.97
C MET A 214 38.29 0.92 1.77
N PRO A 215 38.39 -0.34 1.29
CA PRO A 215 37.43 -1.37 1.69
C PRO A 215 37.83 -2.15 2.96
N LYS A 216 36.83 -2.39 3.82
CA LYS A 216 36.69 -3.63 4.61
C LYS A 216 35.32 -4.31 4.43
N VAL A 217 34.27 -3.61 3.94
CA VAL A 217 32.91 -4.16 3.75
C VAL A 217 32.12 -3.59 2.54
N SER A 218 32.35 -2.34 2.05
CA SER A 218 31.64 -1.76 0.88
C SER A 218 32.52 -0.88 -0.02
N LEU A 219 32.13 -0.70 -1.29
CA LEU A 219 32.80 0.15 -2.28
C LEU A 219 32.43 1.64 -2.17
N ILE A 220 31.23 1.99 -1.68
CA ILE A 220 30.78 3.38 -1.52
C ILE A 220 30.25 3.71 -0.11
N ARG A 221 30.28 5.00 0.28
CA ARG A 221 29.75 5.48 1.58
C ARG A 221 28.23 5.57 1.66
N GLY A 222 27.54 5.74 0.53
CA GLY A 222 26.08 5.87 0.47
C GLY A 222 25.50 7.21 0.96
N GLU A 223 26.28 8.05 1.66
CA GLU A 223 25.83 9.34 2.22
C GLU A 223 25.27 10.29 1.14
N ARG A 224 25.98 10.44 0.02
CA ARG A 224 25.53 11.28 -1.11
C ARG A 224 24.23 10.79 -1.73
N PHE A 225 24.08 9.47 -1.84
CA PHE A 225 22.89 8.86 -2.39
C PHE A 225 21.70 9.03 -1.42
N HIS A 226 21.91 8.78 -0.12
CA HIS A 226 20.88 9.03 0.89
C HIS A 226 20.46 10.50 0.93
N ALA A 227 21.41 11.45 0.89
CA ALA A 227 21.10 12.87 0.81
C ALA A 227 20.29 13.23 -0.45
N ARG A 228 20.57 12.58 -1.59
CA ARG A 228 19.77 12.74 -2.81
C ARG A 228 18.36 12.18 -2.65
N LEU A 229 18.19 11.02 -2.03
CA LEU A 229 16.86 10.47 -1.74
C LEU A 229 16.07 11.39 -0.79
N GLN A 230 16.72 11.96 0.23
CA GLN A 230 16.11 12.97 1.10
C GLN A 230 15.73 14.24 0.33
N ALA A 231 16.54 14.67 -0.64
CA ALA A 231 16.21 15.82 -1.47
C ALA A 231 15.00 15.58 -2.41
N ILE A 232 14.82 14.35 -2.89
CA ILE A 232 13.70 13.97 -3.77
C ILE A 232 12.43 13.75 -2.94
N PHE A 233 12.50 12.88 -1.93
CA PHE A 233 11.33 12.39 -1.19
C PHE A 233 11.01 13.23 0.05
N GLY A 234 11.97 14.02 0.55
CA GLY A 234 11.80 14.80 1.77
C GLY A 234 11.61 13.92 3.01
N THR A 235 10.86 14.45 3.97
CA THR A 235 10.52 13.76 5.23
C THR A 235 9.28 12.86 5.11
N ARG A 236 8.80 12.58 3.89
CA ARG A 236 7.57 11.81 3.66
C ARG A 236 7.67 10.42 4.29
N ARG A 237 6.56 10.00 4.89
CA ARG A 237 6.39 8.65 5.41
C ARG A 237 5.54 7.82 4.43
N ILE A 238 5.81 6.52 4.34
CA ILE A 238 5.12 5.64 3.38
C ILE A 238 3.61 5.62 3.64
N GLU A 239 3.21 5.52 4.90
CA GLU A 239 1.82 5.51 5.32
C GLU A 239 1.09 6.83 5.03
N GLU A 240 1.80 7.92 4.76
CA GLU A 240 1.20 9.22 4.42
C GLU A 240 1.03 9.39 2.90
N LEU A 241 1.56 8.47 2.08
CA LEU A 241 1.44 8.55 0.63
C LEU A 241 0.00 8.36 0.17
N ARG A 242 -0.37 9.10 -0.86
CA ARG A 242 -1.73 9.07 -1.43
C ARG A 242 -2.03 7.76 -2.15
N ARG A 243 -1.02 7.20 -2.82
CA ARG A 243 -1.07 5.85 -3.38
C ARG A 243 -0.38 4.90 -2.42
N THR A 244 -1.02 3.76 -2.17
CA THR A 244 -0.42 2.69 -1.36
C THR A 244 0.89 2.24 -2.00
N TYR A 245 1.94 2.17 -1.19
CA TYR A 245 3.30 1.86 -1.62
C TYR A 245 3.95 0.85 -0.68
N TYR A 246 4.75 -0.05 -1.23
CA TYR A 246 5.73 -0.79 -0.46
C TYR A 246 7.04 -0.97 -1.23
N CYS A 247 8.12 -1.22 -0.52
CA CYS A 247 9.32 -1.80 -1.11
C CYS A 247 9.86 -2.94 -0.27
N ILE A 248 10.85 -3.65 -0.81
CA ILE A 248 11.44 -4.79 -0.11
C ILE A 248 12.95 -4.69 0.00
N SER A 249 13.46 -5.14 1.13
CA SER A 249 14.88 -5.40 1.37
C SER A 249 15.08 -6.88 1.66
N THR A 250 16.34 -7.31 1.60
CA THR A 250 16.76 -8.63 2.07
C THR A 250 17.28 -8.50 3.48
N ASN A 251 16.78 -9.30 4.42
CA ASN A 251 17.37 -9.43 5.73
C ASN A 251 18.47 -10.50 5.69
N LEU A 252 19.74 -10.08 5.79
CA LEU A 252 20.91 -10.94 5.75
C LEU A 252 21.08 -11.78 7.02
N THR A 253 20.48 -11.38 8.15
CA THR A 253 20.49 -12.17 9.38
C THR A 253 19.60 -13.40 9.24
N THR A 254 18.39 -13.23 8.68
CA THR A 254 17.37 -14.29 8.60
C THR A 254 17.28 -14.97 7.24
N GLY A 255 17.84 -14.36 6.19
CA GLY A 255 17.72 -14.82 4.80
C GLY A 255 16.35 -14.61 4.17
N LEU A 256 15.48 -13.79 4.78
CA LEU A 256 14.10 -13.58 4.35
C LEU A 256 13.87 -12.17 3.76
N PRO A 257 12.89 -12.00 2.85
CA PRO A 257 12.46 -10.68 2.43
C PRO A 257 11.81 -9.92 3.60
N MET A 258 12.08 -8.63 3.67
CA MET A 258 11.41 -7.71 4.59
C MET A 258 10.65 -6.67 3.78
N VAL A 259 9.34 -6.56 4.05
CA VAL A 259 8.45 -5.59 3.40
C VAL A 259 8.43 -4.30 4.21
N HIS A 260 8.57 -3.18 3.50
CA HIS A 260 8.53 -1.83 4.06
C HIS A 260 7.33 -1.09 3.48
N ASP A 261 6.27 -0.99 4.28
CA ASP A 261 5.01 -0.30 3.95
C ASP A 261 4.74 0.88 4.90
N ARG A 262 5.66 1.17 5.82
CA ARG A 262 5.56 2.23 6.84
C ARG A 262 6.94 2.81 7.16
N GLY A 263 6.99 4.06 7.63
CA GLY A 263 8.21 4.75 8.04
C GLY A 263 8.78 5.66 6.94
N ASN A 264 10.02 6.12 7.12
CA ASN A 264 10.63 7.12 6.23
C ASN A 264 10.87 6.54 4.82
N LEU A 265 10.23 7.15 3.81
CA LEU A 265 10.29 6.67 2.43
C LEU A 265 11.72 6.64 1.87
N ALA A 266 12.49 7.72 2.06
CA ALA A 266 13.84 7.83 1.54
C ALA A 266 14.77 6.75 2.14
N SER A 267 14.65 6.47 3.44
CA SER A 267 15.41 5.42 4.12
C SER A 267 15.10 4.03 3.55
N TRP A 268 13.83 3.69 3.36
CA TRP A 268 13.46 2.37 2.87
C TRP A 268 13.75 2.16 1.39
N VAL A 269 13.53 3.19 0.55
CA VAL A 269 13.99 3.17 -0.84
C VAL A 269 15.51 2.99 -0.91
N GLY A 270 16.27 3.73 -0.09
CA GLY A 270 17.72 3.60 -0.02
C GLY A 270 18.16 2.20 0.40
N THR A 271 17.53 1.64 1.43
CA THR A 271 17.80 0.27 1.91
C THR A 271 17.51 -0.77 0.85
N SER A 272 16.38 -0.65 0.13
CA SER A 272 16.02 -1.54 -0.98
C SER A 272 17.02 -1.46 -2.15
N MET A 273 17.81 -0.40 -2.25
CA MET A 273 18.84 -0.17 -3.27
C MET A 273 20.28 -0.41 -2.79
N SER A 274 20.47 -0.90 -1.55
CA SER A 274 21.80 -1.16 -0.99
C SER A 274 22.40 -2.48 -1.50
N VAL A 275 22.83 -2.49 -2.76
CA VAL A 275 23.36 -3.69 -3.43
C VAL A 275 24.64 -4.19 -2.74
N PRO A 276 24.71 -5.46 -2.30
CA PRO A 276 25.93 -6.03 -1.70
C PRO A 276 27.17 -5.82 -2.57
N GLY A 277 28.29 -5.46 -1.91
CA GLY A 277 29.55 -5.13 -2.58
C GLY A 277 29.61 -3.69 -3.09
N VAL A 278 28.49 -3.12 -3.56
CA VAL A 278 28.42 -1.72 -4.00
C VAL A 278 28.24 -0.80 -2.80
N ALA A 279 27.14 -0.94 -2.08
CA ALA A 279 26.74 -0.11 -0.93
C ALA A 279 26.79 -0.91 0.38
N PRO A 280 26.99 -0.24 1.53
CA PRO A 280 27.01 -0.91 2.81
C PRO A 280 25.60 -1.39 3.18
N PRO A 281 25.49 -2.55 3.84
CA PRO A 281 24.22 -2.99 4.40
C PRO A 281 23.77 -2.06 5.55
N ILE A 282 22.46 -2.03 5.79
CA ILE A 282 21.81 -1.15 6.77
C ILE A 282 21.45 -1.94 8.01
N ALA A 283 21.95 -1.52 9.18
CA ALA A 283 21.55 -2.11 10.45
C ALA A 283 20.19 -1.54 10.90
N PHE A 284 19.22 -2.40 11.21
CA PHE A 284 17.89 -2.02 11.68
C PHE A 284 17.38 -3.05 12.69
N GLU A 285 17.01 -2.60 13.89
CA GLU A 285 16.43 -3.44 14.96
C GLU A 285 17.23 -4.72 15.30
N GLY A 286 18.56 -4.65 15.16
CA GLY A 286 19.45 -5.79 15.43
C GLY A 286 19.72 -6.68 14.21
N ASP A 287 19.03 -6.43 13.09
CA ASP A 287 19.23 -7.11 11.81
C ASP A 287 20.05 -6.31 10.82
N LEU A 288 20.58 -7.01 9.82
CA LEU A 288 21.36 -6.44 8.74
C LEU A 288 20.60 -6.55 7.42
N LEU A 289 20.27 -5.42 6.79
CA LEU A 289 19.46 -5.34 5.59
C LEU A 289 20.29 -4.94 4.37
N CYS A 290 19.95 -5.47 3.19
CA CYS A 290 20.51 -5.03 1.91
C CYS A 290 19.44 -5.01 0.81
N ASP A 291 19.86 -4.76 -0.44
CA ASP A 291 18.99 -4.74 -1.61
C ASP A 291 18.06 -5.96 -1.65
N GLY A 292 16.77 -5.72 -1.91
CA GLY A 292 15.75 -6.77 -1.91
C GLY A 292 15.88 -7.77 -3.05
N GLY A 293 16.64 -7.41 -4.10
CA GLY A 293 16.84 -8.25 -5.29
C GLY A 293 17.62 -9.53 -5.02
N VAL A 294 18.25 -9.65 -3.84
CA VAL A 294 18.96 -10.87 -3.42
C VAL A 294 17.98 -12.01 -3.14
N VAL A 295 16.81 -11.73 -2.55
CA VAL A 295 15.82 -12.79 -2.20
C VAL A 295 14.50 -12.66 -2.95
N ASN A 296 14.09 -11.45 -3.33
CA ASN A 296 12.84 -11.22 -4.04
C ASN A 296 13.00 -10.06 -5.03
N ASN A 297 13.42 -10.35 -6.26
CA ASN A 297 13.66 -9.29 -7.24
C ASN A 297 12.38 -8.72 -7.88
N LEU A 298 11.25 -9.42 -7.80
CA LEU A 298 9.97 -8.99 -8.35
C LEU A 298 8.83 -9.40 -7.39
N PRO A 299 8.45 -8.52 -6.43
CA PRO A 299 7.63 -8.90 -5.28
C PRO A 299 6.13 -8.94 -5.59
N THR A 300 5.73 -9.76 -6.56
CA THR A 300 4.32 -9.94 -6.90
C THR A 300 3.53 -10.67 -5.82
N ASP A 301 4.21 -11.49 -5.02
CA ASP A 301 3.63 -12.18 -3.85
C ASP A 301 3.12 -11.17 -2.81
N VAL A 302 3.89 -10.10 -2.54
CA VAL A 302 3.48 -9.04 -1.62
C VAL A 302 2.24 -8.33 -2.14
N MET A 303 2.21 -7.95 -3.43
CA MET A 303 1.04 -7.34 -4.06
C MET A 303 -0.18 -8.26 -4.06
N GLN A 304 0.02 -9.57 -4.29
CA GLN A 304 -1.04 -10.56 -4.29
C GLN A 304 -1.69 -10.67 -2.91
N ASN A 305 -0.90 -10.63 -1.83
CA ASN A 305 -1.40 -10.67 -0.45
C ASN A 305 -2.23 -9.43 -0.05
N LEU A 306 -2.15 -8.32 -0.80
CA LEU A 306 -3.02 -7.17 -0.59
C LEU A 306 -4.45 -7.39 -1.11
N GLU A 307 -4.65 -8.40 -1.98
CA GLU A 307 -5.96 -8.79 -2.53
C GLU A 307 -6.72 -7.63 -3.21
N ARG A 308 -5.98 -6.77 -3.93
CA ARG A 308 -6.54 -5.53 -4.52
C ARG A 308 -7.01 -5.65 -5.96
N GLY A 309 -6.63 -6.70 -6.68
CA GLY A 309 -7.08 -6.98 -8.04
C GLY A 309 -5.97 -7.43 -8.97
N VAL A 310 -5.93 -6.85 -10.18
CA VAL A 310 -5.00 -7.25 -11.25
C VAL A 310 -3.60 -6.71 -10.96
N ILE A 311 -2.58 -7.52 -11.22
CA ILE A 311 -1.18 -7.16 -11.04
C ILE A 311 -0.51 -7.02 -12.41
N ILE A 312 0.05 -5.84 -12.68
CA ILE A 312 0.98 -5.59 -13.79
C ILE A 312 2.38 -5.64 -13.21
N ALA A 313 3.22 -6.57 -13.69
CA ALA A 313 4.57 -6.75 -13.19
C ALA A 313 5.60 -6.47 -14.29
N CYS A 314 6.63 -5.69 -13.98
CA CYS A 314 7.72 -5.38 -14.89
C CYS A 314 9.02 -6.01 -14.41
N ASN A 315 9.47 -7.05 -15.12
CA ASN A 315 10.77 -7.65 -14.87
C ASN A 315 11.82 -7.08 -15.84
N VAL A 316 12.91 -6.56 -15.28
CA VAL A 316 14.07 -6.02 -16.01
C VAL A 316 15.38 -6.70 -15.58
N SER A 317 15.28 -7.83 -14.86
CA SER A 317 16.44 -8.67 -14.54
C SER A 317 17.01 -9.30 -15.81
N ASN A 318 18.28 -9.70 -15.74
CA ASN A 318 18.81 -10.64 -16.74
C ASN A 318 18.28 -12.04 -16.38
N ASP A 319 18.08 -12.92 -17.35
CA ASP A 319 17.73 -14.36 -17.17
C ASP A 319 18.84 -15.19 -16.47
N GLY A 320 19.80 -14.55 -15.81
CA GLY A 320 20.86 -15.20 -15.08
C GLY A 320 20.67 -14.98 -13.59
N ASP A 321 20.32 -16.05 -12.86
CA ASP A 321 20.55 -16.12 -11.42
C ASP A 321 21.98 -15.65 -11.08
N ILE A 322 22.19 -15.18 -9.85
CA ILE A 322 23.52 -14.85 -9.36
C ILE A 322 24.39 -16.12 -9.44
N ARG A 323 25.21 -16.21 -10.49
CA ARG A 323 26.19 -17.27 -10.68
C ARG A 323 27.56 -16.73 -10.31
N ALA A 324 28.12 -17.21 -9.20
CA ALA A 324 29.54 -17.09 -8.95
C ALA A 324 30.25 -18.23 -9.72
N PRO A 325 31.29 -17.94 -10.53
CA PRO A 325 32.12 -19.02 -11.07
C PRO A 325 32.83 -19.70 -9.90
N GLY A 326 32.45 -20.94 -9.58
CA GLY A 326 33.28 -21.76 -8.69
C GLY A 326 34.59 -22.15 -9.40
N ALA A 327 35.61 -22.56 -8.64
CA ALA A 327 36.91 -23.01 -9.15
C ALA A 327 36.87 -24.17 -10.18
N GLY A 328 35.69 -24.69 -10.52
CA GLY A 328 35.51 -25.69 -11.58
C GLY A 328 35.98 -27.09 -11.18
N ILE A 329 36.27 -27.31 -9.90
CA ILE A 329 36.81 -28.57 -9.36
C ILE A 329 35.74 -29.56 -8.90
N GLY A 330 34.45 -29.21 -9.02
CA GLY A 330 33.35 -30.06 -8.54
C GLY A 330 33.24 -30.15 -7.01
N GLU A 331 33.98 -29.29 -6.29
CA GLU A 331 33.97 -29.16 -4.85
C GLU A 331 33.57 -27.72 -4.45
N PRO A 332 33.06 -27.48 -3.22
CA PRO A 332 32.79 -26.14 -2.72
C PRO A 332 34.06 -25.27 -2.74
N ASP A 333 33.97 -24.14 -3.43
CA ASP A 333 35.06 -23.17 -3.50
C ASP A 333 35.04 -22.31 -2.23
N GLN A 334 36.10 -22.41 -1.42
CA GLN A 334 36.28 -21.64 -0.17
C GLN A 334 37.37 -20.56 -0.29
N ALA A 335 37.90 -20.31 -1.49
CA ALA A 335 39.00 -19.37 -1.73
C ALA A 335 38.55 -17.91 -1.80
#